data_AF-A0A7C3KK00-F1
#
_entry.id   AF-A0A7C3KK00-F1
#
_cell.length_a   1.000
_cell.length_b   1.000
_cell.length_c   1.000
_cell.angle_alpha   90.00
_cell.angle_beta   90.00
_cell.angle_gamma   90.00
#
_symmetry.space_group_name_H-M   'P 1'
#
loop_
_entity.id
_entity.type
_entity.pdbx_description
1 polymer ?
#
loop_
_entity_poly.entity_id
_entity_poly.type
_entity_poly.pdbx_seq_one_letter_code
_entity_poly.pdbx_strand_id
1 'polypeptide(L)'
;MGLFSILKRDADRHTVLSAGHVVPDSARCVQCGICSYNCPIGIDVRGHAWRGAPVIHSQCLTCGECVARCPRGVLRFEKTDLFIGRES
;
A
#
# COMPACT_ATOMS: atom_id res chain seq x y z
N MET A 1 -10.89 -31.32 -18.22
CA MET A 1 -10.07 -30.10 -18.15
C MET A 1 -10.99 -28.90 -17.93
N GLY A 2 -11.00 -28.23 -16.77
CA GLY A 2 -11.87 -27.05 -16.66
C GLY A 2 -12.02 -26.41 -15.27
N LEU A 3 -12.10 -27.20 -14.19
CA LEU A 3 -12.32 -26.61 -12.86
C LEU A 3 -11.03 -26.14 -12.18
N PHE A 4 -9.95 -26.93 -12.29
CA PHE A 4 -8.63 -26.59 -11.71
C PHE A 4 -8.02 -25.31 -12.30
N SER A 5 -8.28 -24.98 -13.58
CA SER A 5 -7.75 -23.76 -14.22
C SER A 5 -8.55 -22.49 -13.89
N ILE A 6 -9.81 -22.64 -13.46
CA ILE A 6 -10.65 -21.53 -12.98
C ILE A 6 -10.25 -21.19 -11.55
N LEU A 7 -10.07 -22.21 -10.68
CA LEU A 7 -9.60 -22.02 -9.31
C LEU A 7 -8.19 -21.39 -9.24
N LYS A 8 -7.26 -21.81 -10.11
CA LYS A 8 -5.93 -21.17 -10.21
C LYS A 8 -6.01 -19.70 -10.59
N ARG A 9 -6.92 -19.33 -11.50
CA ARG A 9 -7.08 -17.94 -11.97
C ARG A 9 -7.63 -17.00 -10.90
N ASP A 10 -8.45 -17.53 -9.99
CA ASP A 10 -9.03 -16.75 -8.88
C ASP A 10 -8.04 -16.56 -7.73
N ALA A 11 -7.21 -17.57 -7.47
CA ALA A 11 -6.10 -17.49 -6.50
C ALA A 11 -5.06 -16.44 -6.92
N ASP A 12 -4.60 -16.46 -8.18
CA ASP A 12 -3.66 -15.47 -8.71
C ASP A 12 -4.21 -14.04 -8.59
N ARG A 13 -5.52 -13.83 -8.83
CA ARG A 13 -6.16 -12.51 -8.71
C ARG A 13 -6.20 -11.99 -7.27
N HIS A 14 -6.40 -12.87 -6.29
CA HIS A 14 -6.38 -12.48 -4.88
C HIS A 14 -4.97 -12.12 -4.38
N THR A 15 -3.92 -12.71 -4.94
CA THR A 15 -2.53 -12.47 -4.52
C THR A 15 -2.00 -11.09 -4.95
N VAL A 16 -2.51 -10.50 -6.04
CA VAL A 16 -2.02 -9.20 -6.54
C VAL A 16 -2.50 -8.01 -5.70
N LEU A 17 -3.63 -8.13 -4.98
CA LEU A 17 -4.25 -7.02 -4.24
C LEU A 17 -3.53 -6.69 -2.91
N SER A 18 -2.80 -7.64 -2.32
CA SER A 18 -2.14 -7.49 -1.02
C SER A 18 -0.64 -7.19 -1.09
N ALA A 19 -0.02 -7.23 -2.27
CA ALA A 19 1.43 -7.22 -2.42
C ALA A 19 2.05 -5.81 -2.57
N GLY A 20 1.49 -4.75 -1.98
CA GLY A 20 2.08 -3.41 -2.07
C GLY A 20 2.02 -2.61 -0.78
N HIS A 21 3.04 -1.79 -0.50
CA HIS A 21 3.02 -0.83 0.60
C HIS A 21 3.35 0.58 0.09
N VAL A 22 2.94 1.59 0.85
CA VAL A 22 3.18 2.99 0.47
C VAL A 22 4.55 3.42 0.99
N VAL A 23 5.41 3.92 0.11
CA VAL A 23 6.71 4.46 0.46
C VAL A 23 6.73 5.98 0.26
N PRO A 24 7.36 6.73 1.17
CA PRO A 24 7.52 8.17 1.03
C PRO A 24 8.86 8.58 0.43
N ASP A 25 8.88 9.78 -0.15
CA ASP A 25 10.07 10.58 -0.38
C ASP A 25 10.11 11.72 0.67
N SER A 26 10.76 11.47 1.80
CA SER A 26 10.72 12.36 2.96
C SER A 26 11.26 13.76 2.68
N ALA A 27 12.21 13.91 1.75
CA ALA A 27 12.80 15.20 1.37
C ALA A 27 11.77 16.18 0.80
N ARG A 28 10.66 15.68 0.23
CA ARG A 28 9.58 16.51 -0.33
C ARG A 28 8.39 16.69 0.61
N CYS A 29 8.41 16.06 1.79
CA CYS A 29 7.31 16.11 2.75
C CYS A 29 7.30 17.43 3.54
N VAL A 30 6.20 18.16 3.47
CA VAL A 30 5.97 19.42 4.21
C VAL A 30 5.05 19.26 5.42
N GLN A 31 4.80 18.00 5.83
CA GLN A 31 3.97 17.64 7.00
C GLN A 31 2.54 18.22 7.02
N CYS A 32 1.93 18.52 5.86
CA CYS A 32 0.58 19.11 5.77
C CYS A 32 -0.56 18.25 6.36
N GLY A 33 -0.36 16.94 6.55
CA GLY A 33 -1.32 16.05 7.21
C GLY A 33 -2.49 15.54 6.36
N ILE A 34 -2.64 16.01 5.12
CA ILE A 34 -3.73 15.60 4.20
C ILE A 34 -3.77 14.06 4.01
N CYS A 35 -2.60 13.42 3.95
CA CYS A 35 -2.53 11.96 3.79
C CYS A 35 -3.06 11.18 5.00
N SER A 36 -2.80 11.63 6.23
CA SER A 36 -3.37 11.02 7.45
C SER A 36 -4.87 11.30 7.54
N TYR A 37 -5.30 12.52 7.23
CA TYR A 37 -6.72 12.92 7.29
C TYR A 37 -7.60 12.07 6.37
N ASN A 38 -7.13 11.78 5.16
CA ASN A 38 -7.88 10.97 4.20
C ASN A 38 -7.65 9.46 4.36
N CYS A 39 -6.92 9.01 5.38
CA CYS A 39 -6.79 7.57 5.61
C CYS A 39 -8.10 7.04 6.20
N PRO A 40 -8.84 6.14 5.51
CA PRO A 40 -10.16 5.69 5.96
C PRO A 40 -10.12 4.88 7.26
N ILE A 41 -8.94 4.40 7.64
CA ILE A 41 -8.70 3.62 8.86
C ILE A 41 -7.79 4.35 9.86
N GLY A 42 -7.50 5.64 9.62
CA GLY A 42 -6.81 6.49 10.59
C GLY A 42 -5.31 6.22 10.78
N ILE A 43 -4.59 5.62 9.83
CA ILE A 43 -3.13 5.50 9.90
C ILE A 43 -2.49 6.89 9.86
N ASP A 44 -1.51 7.17 10.73
CA ASP A 44 -0.71 8.40 10.69
C ASP A 44 0.32 8.38 9.54
N VAL A 45 -0.15 8.41 8.30
CA VAL A 45 0.69 8.39 7.10
C VAL A 45 1.66 9.58 7.05
N ARG A 46 1.26 10.74 7.57
CA ARG A 46 2.13 11.93 7.70
C ARG A 46 3.37 11.62 8.54
N GLY A 47 3.19 10.93 9.68
CA GLY A 47 4.31 10.52 10.53
C GLY A 47 5.28 9.58 9.81
N HIS A 48 4.75 8.61 9.05
CA HIS A 48 5.56 7.75 8.18
C HIS A 48 6.31 8.55 7.11
N ALA A 49 5.61 9.46 6.42
CA ALA A 49 6.19 10.29 5.37
C ALA A 49 7.32 11.19 5.87
N TRP A 50 7.15 11.80 7.04
CA TRP A 50 8.18 12.62 7.68
C TRP A 50 9.42 11.82 8.05
N ARG A 51 9.24 10.62 8.61
CA ARG A 51 10.36 9.73 9.00
C ARG A 51 11.04 9.04 7.82
N GLY A 52 10.53 9.20 6.59
CA GLY A 52 10.98 8.41 5.45
C GLY A 52 10.67 6.92 5.59
N ALA A 53 9.72 6.57 6.45
CA ALA A 53 9.39 5.18 6.75
C ALA A 53 8.24 4.71 5.85
N PRO A 54 8.33 3.49 5.27
CA PRO A 54 7.21 2.90 4.57
C PRO A 54 5.99 2.72 5.50
N VAL A 55 4.79 2.80 4.93
CA VAL A 55 3.53 2.52 5.62
C VAL A 55 3.31 1.01 5.63
N ILE A 56 4.07 0.31 6.46
CA ILE A 56 3.92 -1.12 6.72
C ILE A 56 2.98 -1.26 7.92
N HIS A 57 1.70 -1.44 7.63
CA HIS A 57 0.67 -1.58 8.67
C HIS A 57 -0.27 -2.71 8.28
N SER A 58 -0.54 -3.65 9.19
CA SER A 58 -1.38 -4.83 8.92
C SER A 58 -2.81 -4.47 8.49
N GLN A 59 -3.30 -3.32 8.93
CA GLN A 59 -4.63 -2.82 8.57
C GLN A 59 -4.64 -2.00 7.27
N CYS A 60 -3.48 -1.66 6.68
CA CYS A 60 -3.44 -0.85 5.46
C CYS A 60 -4.21 -1.56 4.33
N LEU A 61 -5.32 -0.95 3.91
CA LEU A 61 -6.21 -1.49 2.88
C LEU A 61 -5.67 -1.38 1.45
N THR A 62 -4.44 -0.87 1.28
CA THR A 62 -3.84 -0.55 -0.02
C THR A 62 -4.71 0.31 -0.94
N CYS A 63 -5.64 1.10 -0.37
CA CYS A 63 -6.66 1.87 -1.11
C CYS A 63 -6.12 3.05 -1.94
N GLY A 64 -4.93 3.57 -1.61
CA GLY A 64 -4.25 4.61 -2.39
C GLY A 64 -4.69 6.05 -2.14
N GLU A 65 -5.63 6.30 -1.23
CA GLU A 65 -6.13 7.65 -0.97
C GLU A 65 -5.02 8.62 -0.51
N CYS A 66 -4.11 8.15 0.35
CA CYS A 66 -2.98 8.95 0.80
C CYS A 66 -2.01 9.34 -0.33
N VAL A 67 -1.85 8.46 -1.33
CA VAL A 67 -1.04 8.70 -2.53
C VAL A 67 -1.73 9.73 -3.42
N ALA A 68 -3.02 9.51 -3.72
CA ALA A 68 -3.82 10.37 -4.59
C ALA A 68 -3.98 11.80 -4.06
N ARG A 69 -4.12 11.96 -2.73
CA ARG A 69 -4.36 13.26 -2.10
C ARG A 69 -3.09 14.02 -1.73
N CYS A 70 -1.90 13.44 -1.87
CA CYS A 70 -0.68 14.15 -1.51
C CYS A 70 -0.38 15.26 -2.53
N PRO A 71 -0.49 16.56 -2.16
CA PRO A 71 -0.32 17.66 -3.13
C PRO A 71 1.13 17.79 -3.61
N ARG A 72 2.08 17.21 -2.88
CA ARG A 72 3.51 17.22 -3.20
C ARG A 72 3.97 15.97 -3.98
N GLY A 73 3.08 14.97 -4.16
CA GLY A 73 3.44 13.70 -4.79
C GLY A 73 4.56 12.95 -4.04
N VAL A 74 4.53 13.00 -2.70
CA VAL A 74 5.56 12.40 -1.82
C VAL A 74 5.42 10.89 -1.73
N LEU A 75 4.20 10.38 -1.84
CA LEU A 75 3.87 8.98 -1.58
C LEU A 75 3.71 8.22 -2.90
N ARG A 76 4.15 6.97 -2.94
CA ARG A 76 3.93 6.03 -4.06
C ARG A 76 3.75 4.61 -3.54
N PHE A 77 3.19 3.73 -4.35
CA PHE A 77 3.18 2.30 -4.06
C PHE A 77 4.45 1.62 -4.55
N GLU A 78 4.99 0.72 -3.72
CA GLU A 78 6.00 -0.25 -4.13
C GLU A 78 5.49 -1.66 -3.91
N LYS A 79 5.87 -2.56 -4.83
CA LYS A 79 5.59 -3.99 -4.68
C LYS A 79 6.39 -4.54 -3.50
N THR A 80 5.77 -5.43 -2.75
CA THR A 80 6.43 -6.17 -1.68
C THR A 80 6.38 -7.65 -1.98
N ASP A 81 7.51 -8.30 -1.76
CA ASP A 81 7.66 -9.75 -1.96
C ASP A 81 7.12 -10.54 -0.76
N LEU A 82 6.48 -9.87 0.22
CA LEU A 82 5.94 -10.49 1.45
C LEU A 82 4.92 -11.62 1.19
N PHE A 83 4.33 -11.71 -0.01
CA PHE A 83 3.41 -12.78 -0.40
C PHE A 83 3.96 -13.69 -1.53
N ILE A 84 5.21 -13.49 -1.96
CA ILE A 84 5.88 -14.37 -2.92
C ILE A 84 6.40 -15.60 -2.15
N GLY A 85 5.56 -16.62 -1.97
CA GLY A 85 6.00 -17.93 -1.49
C GLY A 85 5.28 -18.53 -0.28
N ARG A 86 3.96 -18.75 -0.36
CA ARG A 86 3.28 -19.77 0.46
C ARG A 86 2.45 -20.69 -0.43
N GLU A 87 3.14 -21.42 -1.29
CA GLU A 87 2.65 -22.69 -1.86
C GLU A 87 3.52 -23.81 -1.28
N SER A 88 2.95 -24.56 -0.34
CA SER A 88 3.35 -25.93 0.01
C SER A 88 2.15 -26.83 -0.22
#